data_AF-A0AAE0E788-F1
#
_entry.id   AF-A0AAE0E788-F1
#
_cell.length_a   1.000
_cell.length_b   1.000
_cell.length_c   1.000
_cell.angle_alpha   90.00
_cell.angle_beta   90.00
_cell.angle_gamma   90.00
#
_symmetry.space_group_name_H-M   'P 1'
#
loop_
_entity.id
_entity.type
_entity.pdbx_description
1 polymer ?
#
loop_
_entity_poly.entity_id
_entity_poly.type
_entity_poly.pdbx_seq_one_letter_code
_entity_poly.pdbx_strand_id
1 'polypeptide(L)'
;MVFCNVYRANVEAEWKELWDYLVGVQNSFSLPWCFGGDFNMVLDPSEKKGESCNMVSIRNFNSFVLQSKVVDIPLSGITFTWSNNREKALWARLDRFLISSEILLWFLSLSQNSLPRSLSDHNAIVIGERKKDWGLSPFRFCNGWLKEKVLMHEALEGWKVCKVSGSTSVALAAKI
;
A
#
# COMPACT_ATOMS: atom_id res chain seq x y z
N MET A 1 8.95 -16.26 4.03
CA MET A 1 9.02 -14.90 3.46
C MET A 1 9.36 -13.95 4.59
N VAL A 2 10.22 -12.97 4.34
CA VAL A 2 10.50 -11.86 5.25
C VAL A 2 9.83 -10.61 4.70
N PHE A 3 9.09 -9.90 5.55
CA PHE A 3 8.56 -8.58 5.23
C PHE A 3 9.35 -7.54 6.01
N CYS A 4 9.89 -6.54 5.31
CA CYS A 4 10.63 -5.44 5.90
C CYS A 4 9.90 -4.13 5.58
N ASN A 5 9.35 -3.49 6.61
CA ASN A 5 8.78 -2.16 6.46
C ASN A 5 9.91 -1.12 6.45
N VAL A 6 10.04 -0.37 5.36
CA VAL A 6 11.04 0.68 5.19
C VAL A 6 10.36 2.03 5.36
N TYR A 7 10.89 2.83 6.28
CA TYR A 7 10.55 4.25 6.40
C TYR A 7 11.84 5.05 6.38
N ARG A 8 12.03 5.87 5.35
CA ARG A 8 13.27 6.62 5.15
C ARG A 8 13.11 8.10 5.46
N ALA A 9 13.96 8.61 6.36
CA ALA A 9 14.09 10.05 6.57
C ALA A 9 14.70 10.75 5.33
N ASN A 10 14.36 12.02 5.12
CA ASN A 10 14.82 12.79 3.97
C ASN A 10 16.25 13.36 4.12
N VAL A 11 17.22 12.54 4.56
CA VAL A 11 18.62 12.97 4.81
C VAL A 11 19.56 12.23 3.87
N GLU A 12 20.13 12.93 2.88
CA GLU A 12 20.88 12.29 1.77
C GLU A 12 22.13 11.51 2.18
N ALA A 13 22.81 11.95 3.24
CA ALA A 13 24.09 11.39 3.66
C ALA A 13 24.01 9.91 4.10
N GLU A 14 22.86 9.47 4.61
CA GLU A 14 22.70 8.15 5.26
C GLU A 14 22.19 7.06 4.31
N TRP A 15 21.88 7.40 3.05
CA TRP A 15 21.16 6.49 2.15
C TRP A 15 21.97 5.26 1.78
N LYS A 16 23.24 5.47 1.43
CA LYS A 16 24.11 4.37 0.99
C LYS A 16 24.31 3.37 2.12
N GLU A 17 24.51 3.86 3.34
CA GLU A 17 24.69 3.01 4.52
C GLU A 17 23.43 2.20 4.83
N LEU A 18 22.24 2.81 4.73
CA LEU A 18 20.97 2.10 4.88
C LEU A 18 20.81 0.99 3.84
N TRP A 19 21.07 1.27 2.57
CA TRP A 19 20.92 0.28 1.50
C TRP A 19 21.91 -0.87 1.63
N ASP A 20 23.18 -0.56 1.91
CA ASP A 20 24.23 -1.55 2.13
C ASP A 20 23.88 -2.43 3.36
N TYR A 21 23.35 -1.82 4.43
CA TYR A 21 22.88 -2.54 5.62
C TYR A 21 21.72 -3.48 5.29
N LEU A 22 20.68 -3.01 4.59
CA LEU A 22 19.52 -3.84 4.24
C LEU A 22 19.92 -5.02 3.33
N VAL A 23 20.84 -4.82 2.39
CA VAL A 23 21.41 -5.91 1.58
C VAL A 23 22.17 -6.90 2.46
N GLY A 24 22.98 -6.42 3.41
CA GLY A 24 23.70 -7.26 4.36
C GLY A 24 22.77 -8.11 5.24
N VAL A 25 21.72 -7.50 5.78
CA VAL A 25 20.67 -8.21 6.52
C VAL A 25 19.99 -9.23 5.61
N GLN A 26 19.59 -8.85 4.40
CA GLN A 26 18.95 -9.76 3.44
C GLN A 26 19.78 -11.01 3.18
N ASN A 27 21.09 -10.84 2.93
CA ASN A 27 22.03 -11.93 2.67
C ASN A 27 22.23 -12.89 3.86
N SER A 28 21.81 -12.49 5.05
CA SER A 28 21.85 -13.34 6.25
C SER A 28 20.66 -14.30 6.34
N PHE A 29 19.68 -14.20 5.45
CA PHE A 29 18.49 -15.05 5.42
C PHE A 29 18.31 -15.73 4.06
N SER A 30 18.01 -17.03 4.08
CA SER A 30 17.70 -17.84 2.87
C SER A 30 16.20 -17.86 2.52
N LEU A 31 15.47 -16.78 2.83
CA LEU A 31 14.02 -16.65 2.58
C LEU A 31 13.75 -15.55 1.56
N PRO A 32 12.65 -15.62 0.77
CA PRO A 32 12.25 -14.51 -0.10
C PRO A 32 11.86 -13.26 0.67
N TRP A 33 12.14 -12.09 0.10
CA TRP A 33 11.96 -10.79 0.75
C TRP A 33 10.91 -9.92 0.07
N CYS A 34 10.15 -9.19 0.88
CA CYS A 34 9.31 -8.09 0.47
C CYS A 34 9.70 -6.86 1.28
N PHE A 35 10.32 -5.87 0.64
CA PHE A 35 10.49 -4.54 1.22
C PHE A 35 9.27 -3.71 0.86
N GLY A 36 8.64 -3.05 1.83
CA GLY A 36 7.46 -2.23 1.60
C GLY A 36 7.49 -0.97 2.44
N GLY A 37 6.92 0.11 1.94
CA GLY A 37 6.76 1.36 2.71
C GLY A 37 7.23 2.58 1.93
N ASP A 38 7.56 3.63 2.68
CA ASP A 38 7.99 4.93 2.15
C ASP A 38 9.52 4.97 2.04
N PHE A 39 10.00 4.82 0.81
CA PHE A 39 11.44 4.90 0.50
C PHE A 39 11.93 6.34 0.35
N ASN A 40 11.00 7.30 0.22
CA ASN A 40 11.31 8.69 -0.06
C ASN A 40 12.23 8.85 -1.30
N MET A 41 12.10 7.93 -2.27
CA MET A 41 12.87 7.83 -3.51
C MET A 41 11.99 7.45 -4.69
N VAL A 42 12.37 7.95 -5.86
CA VAL A 42 11.86 7.51 -7.16
C VAL A 42 12.85 6.58 -7.85
N LEU A 43 12.37 5.60 -8.62
CA LEU A 43 13.18 4.72 -9.46
C LEU A 43 13.44 5.31 -10.84
N ASP A 44 12.52 6.14 -11.32
CA ASP A 44 12.59 6.77 -12.63
C ASP A 44 12.19 8.25 -12.53
N PRO A 45 12.82 9.16 -13.31
CA PRO A 45 12.44 10.58 -13.29
C PRO A 45 10.95 10.83 -13.62
N SER A 46 10.29 9.96 -14.38
CA SER A 46 8.86 10.06 -14.69
C SER A 46 7.95 9.87 -13.46
N GLU A 47 8.47 9.28 -12.39
CA GLU A 47 7.75 9.10 -11.13
C GLU A 47 7.73 10.38 -10.28
N LYS A 48 8.31 11.50 -10.76
CA LYS A 48 8.27 12.81 -10.11
C LYS A 48 7.72 13.87 -11.07
N LYS A 49 6.90 14.78 -10.55
CA LYS A 49 6.33 15.90 -11.30
C LYS A 49 6.42 17.20 -10.52
N GLY A 50 6.83 18.27 -11.21
CA GLY A 50 6.90 19.64 -10.69
C GLY A 50 8.26 20.06 -10.16
N GLU A 51 9.25 19.17 -10.13
CA GLU A 51 10.62 19.45 -9.70
C GLU A 51 11.62 18.55 -10.44
N SER A 52 12.88 18.97 -10.52
CA SER A 52 13.96 18.14 -11.02
C SER A 52 14.22 16.92 -10.11
N CYS A 53 14.83 15.90 -10.72
CA CYS A 53 15.24 14.69 -10.03
C CYS A 53 16.74 14.70 -9.75
N ASN A 54 17.13 14.25 -8.56
CA ASN A 54 18.54 13.97 -8.27
C ASN A 54 18.90 12.59 -8.86
N MET A 55 19.62 12.60 -9.98
CA MET A 55 19.98 11.37 -10.71
C MET A 55 20.94 10.47 -9.92
N VAL A 56 21.71 11.03 -8.98
CA VAL A 56 22.59 10.23 -8.10
C VAL A 56 21.75 9.42 -7.12
N SER A 57 20.74 10.04 -6.52
CA SER A 57 19.74 9.38 -5.67
C SER A 57 19.09 8.20 -6.40
N ILE A 58 18.58 8.46 -7.61
CA ILE A 58 17.92 7.45 -8.44
C ILE A 58 18.86 6.28 -8.73
N ARG A 59 20.12 6.55 -9.09
CA ARG A 59 21.11 5.50 -9.36
C ARG A 59 21.43 4.67 -8.13
N ASN A 60 21.57 5.29 -6.96
CA ASN A 60 21.82 4.58 -5.71
C ASN A 60 20.65 3.67 -5.34
N PHE A 61 19.42 4.15 -5.48
CA PHE A 61 18.24 3.34 -5.20
C PHE A 61 18.08 2.19 -6.21
N ASN A 62 18.31 2.44 -7.50
CA ASN A 62 18.35 1.36 -8.50
C ASN A 62 19.44 0.33 -8.22
N SER A 63 20.60 0.75 -7.71
CA SER A 63 21.67 -0.16 -7.29
C SER A 63 21.23 -1.06 -6.15
N PHE A 64 20.54 -0.51 -5.15
CA PHE A 64 19.91 -1.30 -4.08
C PHE A 64 18.93 -2.33 -4.63
N VAL A 65 17.98 -1.92 -5.48
CA VAL A 65 16.98 -2.83 -6.08
C VAL A 65 17.66 -3.99 -6.81
N LEU A 66 18.70 -3.68 -7.59
CA LEU A 66 19.47 -4.67 -8.33
C LEU A 66 20.23 -5.62 -7.40
N GLN A 67 20.95 -5.10 -6.40
CA GLN A 67 21.74 -5.91 -5.46
C GLN A 67 20.87 -6.81 -4.61
N SER A 68 19.72 -6.30 -4.16
CA SER A 68 18.72 -7.05 -3.40
C SER A 68 17.92 -8.06 -4.24
N LYS A 69 18.11 -8.09 -5.57
CA LYS A 69 17.40 -8.98 -6.50
C LYS A 69 15.88 -8.92 -6.31
N VAL A 70 15.38 -7.72 -6.05
CA VAL A 70 13.95 -7.45 -5.90
C VAL A 70 13.44 -6.69 -7.13
N VAL A 71 12.14 -6.78 -7.36
CA VAL A 71 11.47 -6.11 -8.47
C VAL A 71 10.33 -5.24 -7.96
N ASP A 72 10.16 -4.07 -8.58
CA ASP A 72 9.00 -3.22 -8.38
C ASP A 72 7.89 -3.66 -9.36
N ILE A 73 6.79 -4.21 -8.84
CA ILE A 73 5.64 -4.54 -9.69
C ILE A 73 4.83 -3.28 -10.00
N PRO A 74 4.18 -3.19 -11.18
CA PRO A 74 3.42 -2.00 -11.57
C PRO A 74 2.37 -1.61 -10.51
N LEU A 75 2.36 -0.32 -10.15
CA LEU A 75 1.33 0.26 -9.31
C LEU A 75 0.07 0.51 -10.15
N SER A 76 -1.02 -0.16 -9.81
CA SER A 76 -2.34 0.02 -10.43
C SER A 76 -3.12 1.14 -9.72
N GLY A 77 -3.91 1.90 -10.48
CA GLY A 77 -4.70 3.02 -9.97
C GLY A 77 -3.98 4.36 -10.11
N ILE A 78 -3.88 5.11 -9.00
CA ILE A 78 -3.16 6.39 -8.92
C ILE A 78 -1.66 6.11 -8.93
N THR A 79 -0.92 6.75 -9.84
CA THR A 79 0.52 6.49 -10.08
C THR A 79 1.45 7.21 -9.10
N PHE A 80 1.04 8.35 -8.55
CA PHE A 80 1.79 9.09 -7.53
C PHE A 80 1.24 8.77 -6.14
N THR A 81 2.13 8.47 -5.20
CA THR A 81 1.73 8.13 -3.83
C THR A 81 1.89 9.28 -2.87
N TRP A 82 2.53 10.39 -3.28
CA TRP A 82 2.75 11.55 -2.43
C TRP A 82 2.48 12.86 -3.19
N SER A 83 2.00 13.88 -2.47
CA SER A 83 2.02 15.27 -2.93
C SER A 83 2.14 16.26 -1.78
N ASN A 84 2.86 17.36 -2.00
CA ASN A 84 2.99 18.43 -1.01
C ASN A 84 1.68 19.20 -0.69
N ASN A 85 0.56 18.87 -1.35
CA ASN A 85 -0.76 19.49 -1.16
C ASN A 85 -0.78 21.03 -1.29
N ARG A 86 0.11 21.60 -2.13
CA ARG A 86 0.15 23.03 -2.43
C ARG A 86 -0.53 23.34 -3.77
N GLU A 87 -0.85 24.61 -4.02
CA GLU A 87 -1.43 25.08 -5.28
C GLU A 87 -0.55 24.70 -6.49
N LYS A 88 0.75 24.96 -6.39
CA LYS A 88 1.76 24.37 -7.29
C LYS A 88 2.20 23.02 -6.72
N ALA A 89 1.36 22.01 -6.96
CA ALA A 89 1.54 20.69 -6.41
C ALA A 89 2.77 19.98 -6.98
N LEU A 90 3.63 19.49 -6.09
CA LEU A 90 4.65 18.50 -6.41
C LEU A 90 4.05 17.11 -6.23
N TRP A 91 4.43 16.17 -7.08
CA TRP A 91 3.94 14.79 -7.02
C TRP A 91 5.11 13.83 -7.14
N ALA A 92 5.09 12.76 -6.35
CA ALA A 92 6.09 11.71 -6.43
C ALA A 92 5.48 10.34 -6.11
N ARG A 93 6.06 9.27 -6.67
CA ARG A 93 5.84 7.90 -6.22
C ARG A 93 6.95 7.52 -5.25
N LEU A 94 6.66 7.58 -3.95
CA LEU A 94 7.65 7.34 -2.89
C LEU A 94 7.41 6.00 -2.19
N ASP A 95 6.14 5.58 -2.16
CA ASP A 95 5.69 4.35 -1.52
C ASP A 95 5.67 3.22 -2.56
N ARG A 96 6.27 2.07 -2.23
CA ARG A 96 6.22 0.86 -3.08
C ARG A 96 6.46 -0.42 -2.29
N PHE A 97 6.14 -1.55 -2.92
CA PHE A 97 6.56 -2.89 -2.51
C PHE A 97 7.57 -3.42 -3.54
N LEU A 98 8.78 -3.75 -3.07
CA LEU A 98 9.83 -4.41 -3.82
C LEU A 98 9.91 -5.87 -3.37
N ILE A 99 9.77 -6.80 -4.28
CA ILE A 99 9.62 -8.22 -3.95
C ILE A 99 10.64 -9.09 -4.67
N SER A 100 11.14 -10.14 -4.01
CA SER A 100 11.98 -11.13 -4.66
C SER A 100 11.18 -11.93 -5.69
N SER A 101 11.84 -12.38 -6.76
CA SER A 101 11.20 -13.12 -7.86
C SER A 101 10.51 -14.41 -7.39
N GLU A 102 10.96 -15.03 -6.31
CA GLU A 102 10.34 -16.21 -5.72
C GLU A 102 8.92 -15.93 -5.23
N ILE A 103 8.64 -14.71 -4.75
CA ILE A 103 7.29 -14.29 -4.32
C ILE A 103 6.35 -14.26 -5.53
N LEU A 104 6.83 -13.84 -6.70
CA LEU A 104 6.04 -13.84 -7.94
C LEU A 104 5.65 -15.25 -8.38
N LEU A 105 6.47 -16.26 -8.07
CA LEU A 105 6.15 -17.66 -8.35
C LEU A 105 5.10 -18.22 -7.38
N TRP A 106 5.04 -17.70 -6.16
CA TRP A 106 4.05 -18.12 -5.16
C TRP A 106 2.68 -17.46 -5.38
N PHE A 107 2.67 -16.21 -5.84
CA PHE A 107 1.46 -15.42 -6.06
C PHE A 107 1.37 -14.98 -7.52
N LEU A 108 0.86 -15.86 -8.38
CA LEU A 108 0.80 -15.63 -9.83
C LEU A 108 -0.09 -14.44 -10.23
N SER A 109 -1.01 -14.04 -9.35
CA SER A 109 -1.94 -12.94 -9.57
C SER A 109 -1.65 -11.70 -8.71
N LEU A 110 -0.43 -11.60 -8.18
CA LEU A 110 -0.01 -10.50 -7.32
C LEU A 110 -0.15 -9.16 -8.02
N SER A 111 -0.68 -8.18 -7.28
CA SER A 111 -0.88 -6.82 -7.74
C SER A 111 -0.58 -5.84 -6.62
N GLN A 112 -0.05 -4.69 -7.00
CA GLN A 112 0.14 -3.54 -6.12
C GLN A 112 -0.85 -2.45 -6.56
N ASN A 113 -1.65 -1.94 -5.64
CA ASN A 113 -2.71 -0.98 -5.91
C ASN A 113 -2.59 0.22 -4.97
N SER A 114 -2.77 1.43 -5.48
CA SER A 114 -2.94 2.61 -4.65
C SER A 114 -4.39 2.78 -4.24
N LEU A 115 -4.60 3.18 -2.99
CA LEU A 115 -5.90 3.53 -2.47
C LEU A 115 -6.17 5.03 -2.66
N PRO A 116 -7.46 5.44 -2.71
CA PRO A 116 -7.83 6.84 -2.70
C PRO A 116 -7.17 7.59 -1.54
N ARG A 117 -6.77 8.84 -1.79
CA ARG A 117 -6.12 9.68 -0.78
C ARG A 117 -7.09 9.97 0.36
N SER A 118 -6.58 9.91 1.59
CA SER A 118 -7.30 10.31 2.80
C SER A 118 -6.87 11.72 3.22
N LEU A 119 -6.65 11.97 4.53
CA LEU A 119 -6.15 13.24 5.06
C LEU A 119 -4.63 13.37 5.00
N SER A 120 -3.92 12.30 4.63
CA SER A 120 -2.46 12.28 4.49
C SER A 120 -2.02 12.91 3.16
N ASP A 121 -0.80 13.44 3.13
CA ASP A 121 -0.09 13.78 1.90
C ASP A 121 0.34 12.53 1.11
N HIS A 122 0.31 11.36 1.75
CA HIS A 122 0.49 10.06 1.12
C HIS A 122 -0.84 9.35 0.77
N ASN A 123 -0.81 8.56 -0.30
CA ASN A 123 -1.80 7.56 -0.65
C ASN A 123 -1.33 6.20 -0.15
N ALA A 124 -2.18 5.51 0.62
CA ALA A 124 -1.89 4.14 1.04
C ALA A 124 -1.76 3.21 -0.17
N ILE A 125 -0.82 2.28 -0.12
CA ILE A 125 -0.64 1.23 -1.12
C ILE A 125 -0.91 -0.15 -0.51
N VAL A 126 -1.45 -1.05 -1.31
CA VAL A 126 -1.76 -2.43 -0.91
C VAL A 126 -1.19 -3.39 -1.93
N ILE A 127 -0.49 -4.41 -1.44
CA ILE A 127 -0.06 -5.56 -2.23
C ILE A 127 -0.93 -6.78 -1.89
N GLY A 128 -1.35 -7.50 -2.91
CA GLY A 128 -2.15 -8.71 -2.73
C GLY A 128 -2.51 -9.34 -4.07
N GLU A 129 -2.91 -10.61 -4.02
CA GLU A 129 -3.49 -11.25 -5.20
C GLU A 129 -4.77 -10.54 -5.61
N ARG A 130 -4.93 -10.33 -6.92
CA ARG A 130 -6.23 -9.91 -7.46
C ARG A 130 -7.26 -10.91 -6.96
N LYS A 131 -8.37 -10.39 -6.41
CA LYS A 131 -9.46 -11.24 -5.94
C LYS A 131 -9.84 -12.18 -7.08
N LYS A 132 -9.65 -13.49 -6.88
CA LYS A 132 -10.44 -14.47 -7.60
C LYS A 132 -11.90 -14.13 -7.30
N ASP A 133 -12.68 -13.94 -8.35
CA ASP A 133 -14.12 -13.79 -8.20
C ASP A 133 -14.69 -15.14 -7.75
N TRP A 134 -14.81 -15.29 -6.44
CA TRP A 134 -15.44 -16.45 -5.81
C TRP A 134 -16.97 -16.27 -5.73
N GLY A 135 -17.53 -15.29 -6.45
CA GLY A 135 -18.91 -14.83 -6.31
C GLY A 135 -19.05 -13.78 -5.21
N LEU A 136 -20.31 -13.49 -4.85
CA LEU A 136 -20.65 -12.51 -3.82
C LEU A 136 -19.92 -12.83 -2.51
N SER A 137 -19.11 -11.88 -2.03
CA SER A 137 -18.46 -12.01 -0.73
C SER A 137 -19.53 -12.17 0.35
N PRO A 138 -19.45 -13.17 1.24
CA PRO A 138 -20.43 -13.31 2.30
C PRO A 138 -20.38 -12.08 3.20
N PHE A 139 -21.54 -11.61 3.65
CA PHE A 139 -21.62 -10.56 4.65
C PHE A 139 -20.85 -11.01 5.91
N ARG A 140 -19.87 -10.21 6.33
CA ARG A 140 -19.09 -10.44 7.56
C ARG A 140 -19.29 -9.24 8.48
N PHE A 141 -19.70 -9.52 9.69
CA PHE A 141 -19.87 -8.54 10.76
C PHE A 141 -18.94 -8.88 11.92
N CYS A 142 -18.32 -7.88 12.55
CA CYS A 142 -17.45 -8.11 13.70
C CYS A 142 -18.31 -8.37 14.95
N ASN A 143 -18.43 -9.62 15.38
CA ASN A 143 -19.23 -9.96 16.58
C ASN A 143 -18.76 -9.26 17.86
N GLY A 144 -17.51 -8.77 17.91
CA GLY A 144 -17.02 -7.94 19.01
C GLY A 144 -17.82 -6.64 19.19
N TRP A 145 -18.33 -6.08 18.10
CA TRP A 145 -19.18 -4.89 18.12
C TRP A 145 -20.53 -5.12 18.83
N LEU A 146 -21.02 -6.37 18.88
CA LEU A 146 -22.21 -6.71 19.67
C LEU A 146 -21.98 -6.57 21.18
N LYS A 147 -20.72 -6.56 21.62
CA LYS A 147 -20.36 -6.45 23.04
C LYS A 147 -20.33 -4.99 23.51
N GLU A 148 -20.23 -4.04 22.59
CA GLU A 148 -20.23 -2.62 22.91
C GLU A 148 -21.68 -2.12 22.99
N LYS A 149 -22.16 -1.94 24.22
CA LYS A 149 -23.58 -1.63 24.49
C LYS A 149 -24.03 -0.33 23.84
N VAL A 150 -23.14 0.67 23.81
CA VAL A 150 -23.42 1.99 23.21
C VAL A 150 -23.60 1.85 21.69
N LEU A 151 -22.65 1.18 21.03
CA LEU A 151 -22.71 0.94 19.59
C LEU A 151 -23.96 0.13 19.19
N MET A 152 -24.32 -0.88 19.98
CA MET A 152 -25.53 -1.66 19.74
C MET A 152 -26.81 -0.83 19.88
N HIS A 153 -26.86 0.06 20.88
CA HIS A 153 -28.00 0.95 21.07
C HIS A 153 -28.13 1.91 19.88
N GLU A 154 -27.04 2.55 19.45
CA GLU A 154 -27.03 3.46 18.30
C GLU A 154 -27.37 2.75 16.99
N ALA A 155 -26.82 1.56 16.77
CA ALA A 155 -27.12 0.76 15.59
C ALA A 155 -28.60 0.35 15.53
N LEU A 156 -29.20 -0.04 16.67
CA LEU A 156 -30.62 -0.39 16.74
C LEU A 156 -31.53 0.83 16.53
N GLU A 157 -31.19 1.97 17.09
CA GLU A 157 -31.94 3.22 16.88
C GLU A 157 -31.85 3.67 15.41
N GLY A 158 -30.65 3.67 14.81
CA GLY A 158 -30.48 3.95 13.39
C GLY A 158 -31.25 2.96 12.49
N TRP A 159 -31.28 1.68 12.86
CA TRP A 159 -32.02 0.66 12.12
C TRP A 159 -33.53 0.88 12.11
N LYS A 160 -34.11 1.40 13.20
CA LYS A 160 -35.55 1.70 13.31
C LYS A 160 -35.95 2.90 12.45
N VAL A 161 -35.07 3.88 12.31
CA VAL A 161 -35.34 5.11 11.55
C VAL A 161 -35.35 4.82 10.03
N CYS A 162 -34.52 3.90 9.57
CA CYS A 162 -34.46 3.55 8.16
C CYS A 162 -35.67 2.66 7.79
N LYS A 163 -36.66 3.20 7.09
CA LYS A 163 -37.79 2.43 6.54
C LYS A 163 -37.48 2.06 5.09
N VAL A 164 -37.26 0.78 4.84
CA VAL A 164 -37.08 0.24 3.49
C VAL A 164 -38.27 -0.65 3.17
N SER A 165 -38.95 -0.37 2.06
CA SER A 165 -40.02 -1.20 1.52
C SER A 165 -39.44 -2.29 0.62
N GLY A 166 -39.89 -3.53 0.79
CA GLY A 166 -39.45 -4.67 -0.04
C GLY A 166 -39.43 -5.97 0.76
N SER A 167 -38.89 -7.03 0.17
CA SER A 167 -38.62 -8.28 0.89
C SER A 167 -37.58 -8.05 1.99
N THR A 168 -37.50 -8.96 2.95
CA THR A 168 -36.51 -8.92 4.04
C THR A 168 -35.08 -8.84 3.52
N SER A 169 -34.78 -9.46 2.38
CA SER A 169 -33.48 -9.37 1.70
C SER A 169 -33.18 -7.99 1.11
N VAL A 170 -34.18 -7.32 0.53
CA VAL A 170 -34.05 -5.93 0.03
C VAL A 170 -33.89 -4.95 1.19
N ALA A 171 -34.64 -5.15 2.28
CA ALA A 171 -34.53 -4.32 3.48
C ALA A 171 -33.16 -4.46 4.16
N LEU A 172 -32.57 -5.66 4.16
CA LEU A 172 -31.21 -5.88 4.66
C LEU A 172 -30.16 -5.20 3.76
N ALA A 173 -30.25 -5.40 2.44
CA ALA A 173 -29.30 -4.85 1.48
C ALA A 173 -29.31 -3.30 1.42
N ALA A 174 -30.45 -2.66 1.66
CA ALA A 174 -30.58 -1.21 1.62
C ALA A 174 -30.21 -0.51 2.95
N LYS A 175 -30.02 -1.27 4.03
CA LYS A 175 -29.63 -0.75 5.36
C LYS A 175 -28.17 -1.05 5.71
N ILE A 176 -27.46 -1.74 4.83
CA ILE A 176 -26.01 -2.00 4.89
C ILE A 176 -25.35 -1.08 3.86
#